data_AF-A0A3C0U619-F1
#
_entry.id   AF-A0A3C0U619-F1
#
_cell.length_a   1.000
_cell.length_b   1.000
_cell.length_c   1.000
_cell.angle_alpha   90.00
_cell.angle_beta   90.00
_cell.angle_gamma   90.00
#
_symmetry.space_group_name_H-M   'P 1'
#
loop_
_entity.id
_entity.type
_entity.pdbx_description
1 polymer ?
#
loop_
_entity_poly.entity_id
_entity_poly.type
_entity_poly.pdbx_seq_one_letter_code
_entity_poly.pdbx_strand_id
1 'polypeptide(L)'
;MFIQITQFLLGLSLLIVIHEFGHYLPAKWFGVRIEKFYLFFDYKFSLFKKQIGETEWGIGWIPLGGYVKIVGMVDESMDTEGMSEEPEEWEFRAKPAWQRIIILTGGVIMNFVTA
;
A
#
# COMPACT_ATOMS: atom_id res chain seq x y z
N MET A 1 -25.32 -5.41 17.78
CA MET A 1 -23.87 -5.62 18.02
C MET A 1 -23.17 -6.33 16.87
N PHE A 2 -23.49 -7.58 16.54
CA PHE A 2 -22.82 -8.29 15.43
C PHE A 2 -22.90 -7.54 14.08
N ILE A 3 -24.12 -7.13 13.69
CA ILE A 3 -24.35 -6.36 12.46
C ILE A 3 -23.52 -5.07 12.43
N GLN A 4 -23.45 -4.34 13.55
CA GLN A 4 -22.70 -3.08 13.64
C GLN A 4 -21.20 -3.30 13.51
N ILE A 5 -20.65 -4.35 14.14
CA ILE A 5 -19.24 -4.73 14.02
C ILE A 5 -18.92 -5.09 12.56
N THR A 6 -19.78 -5.88 11.92
CA THR A 6 -19.60 -6.24 10.51
C THR A 6 -19.65 -5.01 9.60
N GLN A 7 -20.62 -4.11 9.80
CA GLN A 7 -20.73 -2.86 9.03
C GLN A 7 -19.50 -1.97 9.21
N PHE A 8 -19.03 -1.83 10.45
CA PHE A 8 -17.81 -1.09 10.76
C PHE A 8 -16.59 -1.69 10.06
N LEU A 9 -16.38 -3.01 10.17
CA LEU A 9 -15.26 -3.69 9.54
C LEU A 9 -15.31 -3.59 8.01
N LEU A 10 -16.51 -3.71 7.40
CA LEU A 10 -16.68 -3.53 5.96
C LEU A 10 -16.37 -2.11 5.51
N GLY A 11 -16.88 -1.10 6.22
CA GLY A 11 -16.60 0.31 5.92
C GLY A 11 -15.12 0.64 6.07
N LEU A 12 -14.49 0.17 7.15
CA LEU A 12 -13.06 0.32 7.39
C LEU A 12 -12.23 -0.35 6.29
N SER A 13 -12.60 -1.58 5.91
CA SER A 13 -11.89 -2.32 4.86
C SER A 13 -11.97 -1.59 3.52
N LEU A 14 -13.14 -1.08 3.16
CA LEU A 14 -13.33 -0.33 1.92
C LEU A 14 -12.51 0.96 1.91
N LEU A 15 -12.53 1.73 3.00
CA LEU A 15 -11.76 2.96 3.15
C LEU A 15 -10.26 2.71 3.01
N ILE A 16 -9.74 1.65 3.66
CA ILE A 16 -8.33 1.28 3.56
C ILE A 16 -7.99 0.86 2.13
N VAL A 17 -8.77 -0.03 1.50
CA VAL A 17 -8.48 -0.49 0.13
C VAL A 17 -8.45 0.69 -0.84
N ILE A 18 -9.40 1.63 -0.74
CA ILE A 18 -9.42 2.82 -1.60
C ILE A 18 -8.19 3.70 -1.36
N HIS A 19 -7.80 3.91 -0.10
CA HIS A 19 -6.60 4.66 0.26
C HIS A 19 -5.34 4.04 -0.34
N GLU A 20 -5.09 2.76 -0.06
CA GLU A 20 -3.92 2.04 -0.55
C GLU A 20 -3.92 2.00 -2.09
N PHE A 21 -5.09 1.86 -2.71
CA PHE A 21 -5.20 1.90 -4.16
C PHE A 21 -4.82 3.26 -4.76
N GLY A 22 -5.07 4.35 -4.02
CA GLY A 22 -4.62 5.69 -4.36
C GLY A 22 -3.11 5.85 -4.40
N HIS A 23 -2.35 5.09 -3.59
CA HIS A 23 -0.88 5.02 -3.70
C HIS A 23 -0.43 4.07 -4.81
N TYR A 24 -1.09 2.92 -4.91
CA TYR A 24 -0.76 1.85 -5.85
C TYR A 24 -0.83 2.28 -7.32
N LEU A 25 -1.93 2.94 -7.71
CA LEU A 25 -2.16 3.37 -9.09
C LEU A 25 -1.07 4.30 -9.64
N PRO A 26 -0.76 5.45 -9.01
CA PRO A 26 0.29 6.33 -9.50
C PRO A 26 1.67 5.67 -9.44
N ALA A 27 1.95 4.83 -8.44
CA ALA A 27 3.22 4.11 -8.37
C ALA A 27 3.39 3.16 -9.56
N LYS A 28 2.36 2.37 -9.91
CA LYS A 28 2.38 1.53 -11.11
C LYS A 28 2.47 2.35 -12.40
N TRP A 29 1.79 3.48 -12.48
CA TRP A 29 1.85 4.34 -13.66
C TRP A 29 3.26 4.90 -13.88
N PHE A 30 3.94 5.33 -12.82
CA PHE A 30 5.33 5.82 -12.92
C PHE A 30 6.37 4.69 -13.03
N GLY A 31 5.93 3.43 -13.18
CA GLY A 31 6.82 2.28 -13.31
C GLY A 31 7.63 2.01 -12.05
N VAL A 32 7.08 2.34 -10.88
CA VAL A 32 7.68 1.98 -9.60
C VAL A 32 7.24 0.57 -9.22
N ARG A 33 8.19 -0.25 -8.77
CA ARG A 33 7.91 -1.61 -8.33
C ARG A 33 7.20 -1.61 -6.98
N ILE A 34 6.21 -2.50 -6.87
CA ILE A 34 5.39 -2.66 -5.67
C ILE A 34 5.40 -4.13 -5.31
N GLU A 35 5.90 -4.45 -4.13
CA GLU A 35 6.07 -5.83 -3.66
C GLU A 35 4.82 -6.37 -2.98
N LYS A 36 4.11 -5.53 -2.25
CA LYS A 36 2.94 -5.95 -1.46
C LYS A 36 1.81 -4.93 -1.57
N PHE A 37 0.59 -5.44 -1.67
CA PHE A 37 -0.65 -4.69 -1.49
C PHE A 37 -1.50 -5.44 -0.47
N TYR A 38 -1.62 -4.89 0.73
CA TYR A 38 -2.23 -5.61 1.85
C TYR A 38 -3.37 -4.81 2.48
N LEU A 39 -4.52 -5.46 2.59
CA LEU A 39 -5.58 -5.06 3.50
C LEU A 39 -5.26 -5.65 4.87
N PHE A 40 -5.09 -4.82 5.91
CA PHE A 40 -4.67 -5.25 7.26
C PHE A 40 -3.20 -5.68 7.35
N PHE A 41 -2.59 -5.48 8.51
CA PHE A 41 -1.18 -5.83 8.72
C PHE A 41 -1.01 -7.34 8.89
N ASP A 42 0.02 -7.90 8.23
CA ASP A 42 0.36 -9.32 8.15
C ASP A 42 1.43 -9.75 9.16
N TYR A 43 1.42 -9.18 10.36
CA TYR A 43 2.43 -9.48 11.39
C TYR A 43 2.51 -10.99 11.68
N LYS A 44 3.67 -11.61 11.40
CA LYS A 44 3.95 -13.06 11.48
C LYS A 44 3.24 -13.95 10.45
N PHE A 45 1.99 -13.68 10.09
CA PHE A 45 1.26 -14.46 9.08
C PHE A 45 0.16 -13.64 8.40
N SER A 46 -0.24 -14.07 7.21
CA SER A 46 -1.35 -13.48 6.43
C SER A 46 -2.54 -14.44 6.46
N LEU A 47 -3.76 -13.92 6.55
CA LEU A 47 -4.98 -14.73 6.43
C LEU A 47 -5.12 -15.29 5.01
N PHE A 48 -4.85 -14.44 4.03
CA PHE A 48 -4.82 -14.79 2.62
C PHE A 48 -3.68 -14.04 1.95
N LYS A 49 -3.04 -14.69 0.97
CA LYS A 49 -2.06 -14.04 0.11
C LYS A 49 -2.03 -14.70 -1.26
N LYS A 50 -1.79 -13.91 -2.29
CA LYS A 50 -1.69 -14.35 -3.68
C LYS A 50 -0.72 -13.47 -4.42
N GLN A 51 0.29 -14.09 -5.02
CA GLN A 51 1.20 -13.39 -5.92
C GLN A 51 0.52 -13.14 -7.26
N ILE A 52 0.46 -11.89 -7.71
CA ILE A 52 0.00 -11.50 -9.04
C ILE A 52 1.07 -10.64 -9.69
N GLY A 53 1.83 -11.24 -10.61
CA GLY A 53 3.01 -10.60 -11.20
C GLY A 53 4.06 -10.31 -10.13
N GLU A 54 4.43 -9.05 -9.99
CA GLU A 54 5.44 -8.59 -9.02
C GLU A 54 4.86 -8.24 -7.65
N THR A 55 3.53 -8.14 -7.53
CA THR A 55 2.86 -7.69 -6.31
C THR A 55 2.18 -8.86 -5.61
N GLU A 56 2.49 -9.05 -4.34
CA GLU A 56 1.79 -9.94 -3.43
C GLU A 56 0.54 -9.22 -2.90
N TRP A 57 -0.63 -9.74 -3.27
CA TRP A 57 -1.91 -9.25 -2.77
C TRP A 57 -2.30 -10.07 -1.55
N GLY A 58 -2.58 -9.42 -0.43
CA GLY A 58 -2.85 -10.14 0.81
C GLY A 58 -3.87 -9.48 1.73
N ILE A 59 -4.29 -10.28 2.70
CA ILE A 59 -5.14 -9.85 3.81
C ILE A 59 -4.42 -10.24 5.10
N GLY A 60 -4.04 -9.25 5.90
CA GLY A 60 -3.49 -9.42 7.24
C GLY A 60 -4.56 -9.72 8.28
N TRP A 61 -4.15 -10.06 9.49
CA TRP A 61 -5.09 -10.37 10.59
C TRP A 61 -5.27 -9.22 11.58
N ILE A 62 -4.46 -8.16 11.48
CA ILE A 62 -4.52 -6.99 12.36
C ILE A 62 -5.28 -5.85 11.65
N PRO A 63 -6.54 -5.58 12.02
CA PRO A 63 -7.39 -4.60 11.33
C PRO A 63 -7.13 -3.16 11.79
N LEU A 64 -5.85 -2.74 11.81
CA LEU A 64 -5.41 -1.41 12.24
C LEU A 64 -4.95 -0.50 11.08
N GLY A 65 -5.00 -0.99 9.84
CA GLY A 65 -4.56 -0.24 8.66
C GLY A 65 -4.46 -1.12 7.42
N GLY A 66 -3.85 -0.62 6.37
CA GLY A 66 -3.37 -1.38 5.22
C GLY A 66 -2.00 -0.85 4.86
N TYR A 67 -1.36 -1.44 3.86
CA TYR A 67 -0.14 -0.87 3.31
C TYR A 67 0.10 -1.32 1.87
N VAL A 68 0.77 -0.45 1.12
CA VAL A 68 1.38 -0.77 -0.17
C VAL A 68 2.89 -0.68 -0.01
N LYS A 69 3.59 -1.81 -0.09
CA LYS A 69 5.05 -1.84 0.00
C LYS A 69 5.68 -1.39 -1.31
N ILE A 70 6.15 -0.15 -1.35
CA ILE A 70 6.77 0.47 -2.53
C ILE A 70 8.29 0.38 -2.41
N VAL A 71 8.96 -0.21 -3.42
CA VAL A 71 10.41 -0.42 -3.31
C VAL A 71 11.18 0.91 -3.32
N GLY A 72 12.17 0.99 -2.44
CA GLY A 72 12.98 2.20 -2.23
C GLY A 72 12.28 3.24 -1.35
N MET A 73 11.13 2.96 -0.74
CA MET A 73 10.49 3.85 0.22
C MET A 73 10.50 3.20 1.60
N VAL A 74 10.87 3.96 2.64
CA VAL A 74 10.52 3.58 4.02
C VAL A 74 9.09 4.04 4.23
N ASP A 75 8.16 3.12 4.05
CA ASP A 75 6.73 3.35 4.24
C ASP A 75 6.24 2.64 5.52
N GLU A 76 4.93 2.44 5.65
CA GLU A 76 4.29 1.76 6.77
C GLU A 76 4.78 0.31 6.95
N SER A 77 5.43 -0.28 5.94
CA SER A 77 6.07 -1.58 6.05
C SER A 77 7.41 -1.55 6.80
N MET A 78 7.90 -0.37 7.19
CA MET A 78 9.18 -0.14 7.87
C MET A 78 10.37 -0.84 7.18
N ASP A 79 10.33 -0.96 5.86
CA ASP A 79 11.39 -1.63 5.12
C ASP A 79 12.58 -0.71 4.90
N THR A 80 13.77 -1.22 5.24
CA THR A 80 15.06 -0.53 5.06
C THR A 80 16.02 -1.34 4.19
N GLU A 81 15.58 -2.49 3.65
CA GLU A 81 16.40 -3.30 2.75
C GLU A 81 16.75 -2.51 1.48
N GLY A 82 18.00 -2.65 1.01
CA GLY A 82 18.48 -1.96 -0.20
C GLY A 82 18.63 -0.43 -0.07
N MET A 83 18.44 0.14 1.12
CA MET A 83 18.52 1.60 1.25
C MET A 83 19.92 2.19 1.08
N SER A 84 20.95 1.39 1.33
CA SER A 84 22.37 1.78 1.25
C SER A 84 22.98 1.64 -0.15
N GLU A 85 22.26 1.07 -1.10
CA GLU A 85 22.73 0.85 -2.47
C GLU A 85 22.34 2.03 -3.37
N GLU A 86 22.95 2.10 -4.55
CA GLU A 86 22.58 3.13 -5.54
C GLU A 86 21.12 2.91 -5.97
N PRO A 87 20.30 3.98 -6.09
CA PRO A 87 18.89 3.82 -6.42
C PRO A 87 18.70 3.25 -7.83
N GLU A 88 18.03 2.11 -7.91
CA GLU A 88 17.64 1.52 -9.19
C GLU A 88 16.51 2.33 -9.87
N GLU A 89 16.45 2.35 -11.19
CA GLU A 89 15.50 3.21 -11.95
C GLU A 89 14.02 2.93 -11.65
N TRP A 90 13.71 1.69 -11.22
CA TRP A 90 12.37 1.21 -10.87
C TRP A 90 12.01 1.43 -9.40
N GLU A 91 12.91 2.04 -8.61
CA GLU A 91 12.65 2.46 -7.24
C GLU A 91 11.97 3.82 -7.14
N PHE A 92 11.23 4.00 -6.05
CA PHE A 92 10.63 5.29 -5.69
C PHE A 92 11.68 6.41 -5.57
N ARG A 93 12.87 6.11 -5.05
CA ARG A 93 13.95 7.10 -4.81
C ARG A 93 14.57 7.64 -6.09
N ALA A 94 14.56 6.86 -7.17
CA ALA A 94 15.08 7.27 -8.46
C ALA A 94 14.12 8.21 -9.22
N LYS A 95 12.84 8.27 -8.81
CA LYS A 95 11.84 9.11 -9.48
C LYS A 95 11.98 10.59 -9.11
N PRO A 96 11.66 11.52 -10.04
CA PRO A 96 11.64 12.95 -9.75
C PRO A 96 10.64 13.28 -8.64
N ALA A 97 10.93 14.34 -7.88
CA ALA A 97 10.18 14.71 -6.68
C ALA A 97 8.67 14.86 -6.90
N TRP A 98 8.24 15.38 -8.05
CA TRP A 98 6.81 15.57 -8.34
C TRP A 98 6.06 14.23 -8.50
N GLN A 99 6.69 13.19 -9.07
CA GLN A 99 6.10 11.84 -9.15
C GLN A 99 5.98 11.25 -7.75
N ARG A 100 7.03 11.44 -6.93
CA ARG A 100 7.05 10.99 -5.54
C ARG A 100 5.93 11.65 -4.74
N ILE A 101 5.71 12.94 -4.90
CA ILE A 101 4.61 13.67 -4.24
C ILE A 101 3.24 13.11 -4.66
N ILE A 102 3.02 12.84 -5.95
CA ILE A 102 1.76 12.26 -6.43
C ILE A 102 1.53 10.88 -5.81
N ILE A 103 2.55 10.02 -5.76
CA ILE A 103 2.46 8.71 -5.11
C ILE A 103 2.13 8.86 -3.63
N LEU A 104 2.86 9.70 -2.89
CA LEU A 104 2.68 9.91 -1.45
C LEU A 104 1.34 10.52 -1.05
N THR A 105 0.76 11.35 -1.92
CA THR A 105 -0.53 12.01 -1.62
C THR A 105 -1.72 11.24 -2.19
N GLY A 106 -1.46 10.26 -3.06
CA GLY A 106 -2.48 9.53 -3.80
C GLY A 106 -3.56 8.91 -2.93
N GLY A 107 -3.20 8.26 -1.82
CA GLY A 107 -4.19 7.64 -0.92
C GLY A 107 -5.11 8.64 -0.23
N VAL A 108 -4.57 9.74 0.28
CA VAL A 108 -5.38 10.80 0.91
C VAL A 108 -6.31 11.45 -0.12
N ILE A 109 -5.80 11.74 -1.32
CA ILE A 109 -6.60 12.32 -2.41
C ILE A 109 -7.74 11.36 -2.79
N MET A 110 -7.46 10.07 -2.93
CA MET A 110 -8.46 9.08 -3.31
C MET A 110 -9.57 8.96 -2.27
N ASN A 111 -9.23 8.95 -0.98
CA ASN A 111 -10.22 8.98 0.10
C ASN A 111 -11.05 10.26 0.06
N PHE A 112 -10.42 11.42 -0.15
CA PHE A 112 -11.15 12.69 -0.22
C PHE A 112 -12.15 12.75 -1.39
N VAL A 113 -11.81 12.15 -2.53
CA VAL A 113 -12.68 12.10 -3.71
C VAL A 113 -13.83 11.11 -3.54
N THR A 114 -13.65 10.08 -2.72
CA THR A 114 -14.63 8.97 -2.54
C THR A 114 -15.46 9.07 -1.26
N ALA A 115 -15.16 10.04 -0.39
CA ALA A 115 -15.91 10.37 0.82
C ALA A 115 -17.24 11.08 0.51
#